data_AF-A0A7C3D388-F1
#
_entry.id   AF-A0A7C3D388-F1
#
_cell.length_a   1.000
_cell.length_b   1.000
_cell.length_c   1.000
_cell.angle_alpha   90.00
_cell.angle_beta   90.00
_cell.angle_gamma   90.00
#
_symmetry.space_group_name_H-M   'P 1'
#
loop_
_entity.id
_entity.type
_entity.pdbx_description
1 polymer ?
#
loop_
_entity_poly.entity_id
_entity_poly.type
_entity_poly.pdbx_seq_one_letter_code
_entity_poly.pdbx_strand_id
1 'polypeptide(L)'
;MWWFQAGWLLVSLYVTVSLIALLSIPVMYRIMGYTNIDDLNWLKQQEQDQYQQLLDRIAVSKQELSSLNLDEAVHQADVLQKIIKDYRSVVATRFLGKKHSPLTYLSAARTVQKAASQNLIDMVAIGHSMIAIQRNKLDQEKINNDIVQQRQEKQATLYQEQKLRLNNLLEENRKLFNALMETAVEVANIESFNDFERLDTLARLVSLAEIAKKTAKIHLD
;
A
#
# COMPACT_ATOMS: atom_id res chain seq x y z
N MET A 1 10.93 56.05 39.88
CA MET A 1 11.31 55.41 38.61
C MET A 1 10.12 55.47 37.66
N TRP A 2 10.04 56.42 36.72
CA TRP A 2 9.07 56.39 35.62
C TRP A 2 9.65 57.25 34.47
N TRP A 3 10.42 56.63 33.58
CA TRP A 3 11.19 57.32 32.54
C TRP A 3 10.87 56.82 31.12
N PHE A 4 9.64 56.36 30.88
CA PHE A 4 9.13 56.06 29.52
C PHE A 4 7.60 56.15 29.48
N GLN A 5 7.04 57.36 29.43
CA GLN A 5 5.74 57.54 28.75
C GLN A 5 6.03 57.62 27.24
N ALA A 6 6.48 56.50 26.66
CA ALA A 6 6.49 56.39 25.20
C ALA A 6 5.04 56.57 24.75
N GLY A 7 4.74 57.63 24.00
CA GLY A 7 3.39 57.89 23.53
C GLY A 7 2.84 56.65 22.83
N TRP A 8 1.54 56.38 22.97
CA TRP A 8 0.87 55.21 22.39
C TRP A 8 1.21 54.97 20.91
N LEU A 9 1.53 56.04 20.17
CA LEU A 9 2.04 55.99 18.79
C LEU A 9 3.39 55.27 18.65
N LEU A 10 4.36 55.53 19.54
CA LEU A 10 5.67 54.86 19.52
C LEU A 10 5.55 53.38 19.87
N VAL A 11 4.71 53.05 20.87
CA VAL A 11 4.45 51.65 21.25
C VAL A 11 3.76 50.93 20.10
N SER A 12 2.75 51.54 19.46
CA SER A 12 2.06 50.99 18.30
C SER A 12 3.02 50.76 17.13
N LEU A 13 3.86 51.75 16.78
CA LEU A 13 4.84 51.62 15.72
C LEU A 13 5.83 50.47 16.01
N TYR A 14 6.32 50.39 17.25
CA TYR A 14 7.27 49.36 17.64
C TYR A 14 6.67 47.96 17.58
N VAL A 15 5.43 47.79 18.05
CA VAL A 15 4.69 46.52 17.93
C VAL A 15 4.53 46.14 16.46
N THR A 16 4.13 47.09 15.61
CA THR A 16 3.89 46.83 14.18
C THR A 16 5.17 46.42 13.46
N VAL A 17 6.28 47.13 13.70
CA VAL A 17 7.60 46.80 13.12
C VAL A 17 8.09 45.45 13.63
N SER A 18 7.89 45.15 14.92
CA SER A 18 8.26 43.85 15.49
C SER A 18 7.44 42.70 14.87
N LEU A 19 6.15 42.91 14.63
CA LEU A 19 5.27 41.94 13.97
C LEU A 19 5.67 41.71 12.52
N ILE A 20 6.01 42.78 11.80
CA ILE A 20 6.53 42.70 10.42
C ILE A 20 7.87 41.95 10.41
N ALA A 21 8.79 42.24 11.33
CA ALA A 21 10.06 41.54 11.43
C ALA A 21 9.87 40.05 11.73
N LEU A 22 8.99 39.69 12.66
CA LEU A 22 8.73 38.31 13.06
C LEU A 22 8.00 37.51 11.97
N LEU A 23 7.10 38.14 11.22
CA LEU A 23 6.42 37.53 10.08
C LEU A 23 7.23 37.58 8.78
N SER A 24 8.24 38.45 8.67
CA SER A 24 9.04 38.58 7.45
C SER A 24 9.72 37.28 7.06
N ILE A 25 10.29 36.55 8.03
CA ILE A 25 10.99 35.28 7.79
C ILE A 25 10.03 34.21 7.24
N PRO A 26 8.91 33.84 7.91
CA PRO A 26 8.00 32.83 7.39
C PRO A 26 7.30 33.26 6.09
N VAL A 27 6.98 34.55 5.92
CA VAL A 27 6.41 35.07 4.66
C VAL A 27 7.41 34.99 3.52
N MET A 28 8.66 35.41 3.73
CA MET A 28 9.72 35.33 2.73
C MET A 28 10.05 33.87 2.40
N TYR A 29 10.07 32.99 3.40
CA TYR A 29 10.27 31.54 3.22
C TYR A 29 9.19 30.91 2.32
N ARG A 30 7.93 31.33 2.50
CA ARG A 30 6.80 30.88 1.68
C ARG A 30 6.81 31.50 0.27
N ILE A 31 7.16 32.79 0.15
CA ILE A 31 7.23 33.49 -1.15
C ILE A 31 8.39 32.97 -2.01
N MET A 32 9.54 32.68 -1.41
CA MET A 32 10.69 32.09 -2.11
C MET A 32 10.47 30.61 -2.50
N GLY A 33 9.38 29.98 -2.05
CA GLY A 33 8.99 28.63 -2.48
C GLY A 33 9.76 27.49 -1.81
N TYR A 34 10.55 27.76 -0.78
CA TYR A 34 11.31 26.72 -0.05
C TYR A 34 10.40 25.69 0.62
N THR A 35 9.22 26.08 1.11
CA THR A 35 8.22 25.15 1.66
C THR A 35 7.83 24.07 0.67
N ASN A 36 7.60 24.44 -0.60
CA ASN A 36 7.16 23.49 -1.62
C ASN A 36 8.28 22.51 -2.01
N ILE A 37 9.53 22.96 -1.97
CA ILE A 37 10.70 22.14 -2.27
C ILE A 37 10.94 21.13 -1.13
N ASP A 38 10.86 21.59 0.12
CA ASP A 38 10.98 20.73 1.29
C ASP A 38 9.84 19.72 1.40
N ASP A 39 8.61 20.14 1.15
CA ASP A 39 7.45 19.24 1.12
C ASP A 39 7.60 18.16 0.04
N LEU A 40 8.09 18.52 -1.16
CA LEU A 40 8.36 17.57 -2.23
C LEU A 40 9.49 16.59 -1.86
N ASN A 41 10.56 17.08 -1.23
CA ASN A 41 11.67 16.25 -0.77
C ASN A 41 11.21 15.27 0.31
N TRP A 42 10.41 15.75 1.28
CA TRP A 42 9.82 14.93 2.33
C TRP A 42 8.88 13.86 1.75
N LEU A 43 7.99 14.23 0.81
CA LEU A 43 7.10 13.29 0.13
C LEU A 43 7.89 12.22 -0.66
N LYS A 44 8.97 12.61 -1.33
CA LYS A 44 9.82 11.69 -2.08
C LYS A 44 10.55 10.72 -1.15
N GLN A 45 11.08 11.20 -0.04
CA GLN A 45 11.71 10.37 0.99
C GLN A 45 10.70 9.36 1.55
N GLN A 46 9.51 9.83 1.90
CA GLN A 46 8.44 8.98 2.42
C GLN A 46 8.01 7.91 1.40
N GLU A 47 7.91 8.25 0.11
CA GLU A 47 7.57 7.30 -0.96
C GLU A 47 8.64 6.20 -1.08
N GLN A 48 9.92 6.58 -0.99
CA GLN A 48 11.05 5.64 -1.01
C GLN A 48 10.99 4.67 0.16
N ASP A 49 10.76 5.18 1.37
CA ASP A 49 10.69 4.35 2.58
C ASP A 49 9.51 3.37 2.51
N GLN A 50 8.33 3.85 2.09
CA GLN A 50 7.16 2.98 1.90
C GLN A 50 7.38 1.94 0.81
N TYR A 51 8.10 2.27 -0.25
CA TYR A 51 8.46 1.33 -1.31
C TYR A 51 9.33 0.20 -0.76
N GLN A 52 10.38 0.54 0.00
CA GLN A 52 11.29 -0.47 0.56
C GLN A 52 10.57 -1.37 1.57
N GLN A 53 9.80 -0.77 2.49
CA GLN A 53 9.01 -1.52 3.46
C GLN A 53 8.05 -2.52 2.80
N LEU A 54 7.43 -2.14 1.67
CA LEU A 54 6.55 -3.05 0.94
C LEU A 54 7.31 -4.23 0.33
N LEU A 55 8.48 -3.98 -0.28
CA LEU A 55 9.29 -5.06 -0.84
C LEU A 55 9.79 -6.02 0.23
N ASP A 56 10.23 -5.49 1.37
CA ASP A 56 10.70 -6.28 2.50
C ASP A 56 9.57 -7.18 3.04
N ARG A 57 8.35 -6.64 3.18
CA ARG A 57 7.17 -7.42 3.58
C ARG A 57 6.88 -8.56 2.60
N ILE A 58 6.87 -8.27 1.30
CA ILE A 58 6.62 -9.31 0.28
C ILE A 58 7.72 -10.38 0.32
N ALA A 59 8.98 -10.01 0.56
CA ALA A 59 10.08 -10.96 0.68
C ALA A 59 9.91 -11.87 1.90
N VAL A 60 9.51 -11.33 3.05
CA VAL A 60 9.19 -12.12 4.25
C VAL A 60 8.02 -13.07 3.98
N SER A 61 6.90 -12.57 3.44
CA SER A 61 5.75 -13.43 3.12
C SER A 61 6.11 -14.51 2.10
N LYS A 62 6.94 -14.21 1.10
CA LYS A 62 7.45 -15.21 0.16
C LYS A 62 8.19 -16.34 0.87
N GLN A 63 9.08 -16.00 1.80
CA GLN A 63 9.84 -16.99 2.56
C GLN A 63 8.91 -17.89 3.40
N GLU A 64 7.92 -17.30 4.05
CA GLU A 64 6.90 -18.04 4.81
C GLU A 64 6.06 -18.94 3.91
N LEU A 65 5.53 -18.43 2.80
CA LEU A 65 4.77 -19.22 1.81
C LEU A 65 5.59 -20.38 1.24
N SER A 66 6.88 -20.17 1.02
CA SER A 66 7.80 -21.23 0.58
C SER A 66 7.98 -22.31 1.65
N SER A 67 8.08 -21.93 2.93
CA SER A 67 8.15 -22.90 4.03
C SER A 67 6.87 -23.73 4.19
N LEU A 68 5.74 -23.19 3.72
CA LEU A 68 4.43 -23.83 3.73
C LEU A 68 4.16 -24.67 2.46
N ASN A 69 5.10 -24.74 1.52
CA ASN A 69 4.96 -25.40 0.21
C ASN A 69 3.76 -24.87 -0.61
N LEU A 70 3.50 -23.56 -0.54
CA LEU A 70 2.47 -22.90 -1.34
C LEU A 70 3.07 -22.29 -2.61
N ASP A 71 3.49 -23.14 -3.55
CA ASP A 71 4.27 -22.75 -4.74
C ASP A 71 3.63 -21.65 -5.59
N GLU A 72 2.31 -21.73 -5.80
CA GLU A 72 1.56 -20.71 -6.55
C GLU A 72 1.58 -19.36 -5.82
N ALA A 73 1.47 -19.35 -4.49
CA ALA A 73 1.52 -18.12 -3.70
C ALA A 73 2.93 -17.51 -3.70
N VAL A 74 3.98 -18.35 -3.68
CA VAL A 74 5.38 -17.92 -3.86
C VAL A 74 5.57 -17.28 -5.23
N HIS A 75 5.04 -17.89 -6.29
CA HIS A 75 5.09 -17.34 -7.63
C HIS A 75 4.39 -15.96 -7.70
N GLN A 76 3.22 -15.82 -7.08
CA GLN A 76 2.51 -14.54 -7.01
C GLN A 76 3.29 -13.47 -6.27
N ALA A 77 4.02 -13.81 -5.20
CA ALA A 77 4.90 -12.87 -4.52
C ALA A 77 6.03 -12.36 -5.43
N ASP A 78 6.63 -13.25 -6.24
CA ASP A 78 7.65 -12.87 -7.22
C ASP A 78 7.09 -11.97 -8.33
N VAL A 79 5.92 -12.31 -8.84
CA VAL A 79 5.21 -11.50 -9.85
C VAL A 79 4.89 -10.11 -9.28
N LEU A 80 4.38 -10.02 -8.06
CA LEU A 80 4.08 -8.73 -7.41
C LEU A 80 5.34 -7.86 -7.24
N GLN A 81 6.46 -8.44 -6.80
CA GLN A 81 7.73 -7.69 -6.71
C GLN A 81 8.15 -7.13 -8.07
N LYS A 82 8.00 -7.92 -9.13
CA LYS A 82 8.32 -7.49 -10.50
C LYS A 82 7.40 -6.34 -10.93
N ILE A 83 6.09 -6.47 -10.77
CA ILE A 83 5.11 -5.42 -11.09
C ILE A 83 5.44 -4.12 -10.35
N ILE A 84 5.75 -4.19 -9.04
CA ILE A 84 6.08 -3.01 -8.24
C ILE A 84 7.32 -2.29 -8.77
N LYS A 85 8.36 -3.05 -9.14
CA LYS A 85 9.61 -2.50 -9.73
C LYS A 85 9.36 -1.88 -11.09
N ASP A 86 8.66 -2.61 -11.97
CA ASP A 86 8.37 -2.17 -13.34
C ASP A 86 7.48 -0.93 -13.35
N TYR A 87 6.39 -0.91 -12.57
CA TYR A 87 5.50 0.23 -12.45
C TYR A 87 6.24 1.49 -11.99
N ARG A 88 7.07 1.36 -10.96
CA ARG A 88 7.87 2.47 -10.45
C ARG A 88 8.83 3.02 -11.52
N SER A 89 9.50 2.14 -12.26
CA SER A 89 10.40 2.51 -13.34
C SER A 89 9.67 3.24 -14.47
N VAL A 90 8.50 2.74 -14.87
CA VAL A 90 7.64 3.35 -15.90
C VAL A 90 7.22 4.76 -15.49
N VAL A 91 6.71 4.93 -14.27
CA VAL A 91 6.30 6.24 -13.76
C VAL A 91 7.50 7.18 -13.68
N ALA A 92 8.64 6.74 -13.15
CA ALA A 92 9.84 7.56 -13.05
C ALA A 92 10.33 8.05 -14.43
N THR A 93 10.33 7.15 -15.42
CA THR A 93 10.77 7.46 -16.80
C THR A 93 9.79 8.39 -17.51
N ARG A 94 8.48 8.17 -17.37
CA ARG A 94 7.46 8.95 -18.10
C ARG A 94 7.31 10.38 -17.60
N PHE A 95 7.48 10.59 -16.30
CA PHE A 95 7.33 11.90 -15.66
C PHE A 95 8.64 12.67 -15.47
N LEU A 96 9.75 12.14 -16.01
CA LEU A 96 11.04 12.81 -15.97
C LEU A 96 10.96 14.20 -16.65
N GLY A 97 11.22 15.26 -15.88
CA GLY A 97 11.18 16.65 -16.37
C GLY A 97 9.78 17.26 -16.55
N LYS A 98 8.69 16.58 -16.15
CA LYS A 98 7.31 17.10 -16.27
C LYS A 98 6.81 17.71 -14.94
N LYS A 99 6.00 18.76 -15.04
CA LYS A 99 5.45 19.52 -13.88
C LYS A 99 4.38 18.75 -13.10
N HIS A 100 3.78 17.72 -13.68
CA HIS A 100 2.77 16.88 -13.01
C HIS A 100 3.43 15.86 -12.09
N SER A 101 2.88 15.69 -10.89
CA SER A 101 3.51 14.90 -9.83
C SER A 101 3.37 13.39 -10.06
N PRO A 102 4.47 12.65 -10.32
CA PRO A 102 4.43 11.19 -10.34
C PRO A 102 3.91 10.55 -9.03
N LEU A 103 3.88 11.31 -7.93
CA LEU A 103 3.43 10.84 -6.61
C LEU A 103 1.96 10.41 -6.59
N THR A 104 1.07 11.01 -7.40
CA THR A 104 -0.36 10.66 -7.40
C THR A 104 -0.61 9.28 -8.00
N TYR A 105 0.08 8.95 -9.09
CA TYR A 105 -0.01 7.62 -9.71
C TYR A 105 0.66 6.56 -8.83
N LEU A 106 1.82 6.89 -8.25
CA LEU A 106 2.51 6.00 -7.31
C LEU A 106 1.66 5.72 -6.07
N SER A 107 0.96 6.72 -5.52
CA SER A 107 0.15 6.55 -4.30
C SER A 107 -1.12 5.71 -4.55
N ALA A 108 -1.79 5.89 -5.69
CA ALA A 108 -2.95 5.09 -6.07
C ALA A 108 -2.54 3.62 -6.30
N ALA A 109 -1.49 3.38 -7.10
CA ALA A 109 -0.95 2.04 -7.31
C ALA A 109 -0.45 1.41 -6.00
N ARG A 110 0.12 2.21 -5.08
CA ARG A 110 0.58 1.72 -3.78
C ARG A 110 -0.53 1.08 -2.97
N THR A 111 -1.75 1.61 -3.06
CA THR A 111 -2.88 1.07 -2.29
C THR A 111 -3.25 -0.32 -2.79
N VAL A 112 -3.28 -0.51 -4.11
CA VAL A 112 -3.52 -1.82 -4.73
C VAL A 112 -2.37 -2.80 -4.41
N GLN A 113 -1.12 -2.35 -4.49
CA GLN A 113 0.05 -3.18 -4.15
C GLN A 113 0.07 -3.59 -2.67
N LYS A 114 -0.34 -2.70 -1.76
CA LYS A 114 -0.49 -3.01 -0.33
C LYS A 114 -1.60 -4.04 -0.10
N ALA A 115 -2.72 -3.93 -0.79
CA ALA A 115 -3.79 -4.92 -0.70
C ALA A 115 -3.35 -6.30 -1.21
N ALA A 116 -2.66 -6.34 -2.35
CA ALA A 116 -2.13 -7.61 -2.86
C ALA A 116 -1.07 -8.23 -1.93
N SER A 117 -0.22 -7.40 -1.31
CA SER A 117 0.71 -7.85 -0.28
C SER A 117 0.00 -8.35 0.98
N GLN A 118 -1.13 -7.75 1.37
CA GLN A 118 -1.94 -8.22 2.49
C GLN A 118 -2.55 -9.58 2.20
N ASN A 119 -3.08 -9.79 1.00
CA ASN A 119 -3.59 -11.10 0.58
C ASN A 119 -2.51 -12.19 0.69
N LEU A 120 -1.23 -11.89 0.37
CA LEU A 120 -0.13 -12.85 0.58
C LEU A 120 0.08 -13.20 2.06
N ILE A 121 -0.05 -12.24 2.98
CA ILE A 121 0.02 -12.48 4.42
C ILE A 121 -1.16 -13.34 4.88
N ASP A 122 -2.36 -13.07 4.37
CA ASP A 122 -3.56 -13.83 4.70
C ASP A 122 -3.44 -15.28 4.18
N MET A 123 -2.81 -15.50 3.02
CA MET A 123 -2.45 -16.83 2.53
C MET A 123 -1.49 -17.57 3.47
N VAL A 124 -0.49 -16.88 4.06
CA VAL A 124 0.40 -17.48 5.07
C VAL A 124 -0.40 -17.93 6.29
N ALA A 125 -1.30 -17.08 6.79
CA ALA A 125 -2.15 -17.42 7.94
C ALA A 125 -3.04 -18.64 7.65
N ILE A 126 -3.64 -18.70 6.46
CA ILE A 126 -4.42 -19.86 6.00
C ILE A 126 -3.54 -21.10 5.88
N GLY A 127 -2.33 -20.98 5.33
CA GLY A 127 -1.40 -22.11 5.21
C GLY A 127 -1.01 -22.71 6.57
N HIS A 128 -0.71 -21.87 7.57
CA HIS A 128 -0.51 -22.33 8.95
C HIS A 128 -1.76 -23.02 9.53
N SER A 129 -2.95 -22.48 9.26
CA SER A 129 -4.21 -23.08 9.69
C SER A 129 -4.43 -24.47 9.07
N MET A 130 -4.14 -24.62 7.77
CA MET A 130 -4.22 -25.90 7.06
C MET A 130 -3.26 -26.95 7.65
N ILE A 131 -2.02 -26.56 7.97
CA ILE A 131 -1.05 -27.45 8.64
C ILE A 131 -1.56 -27.85 10.04
N ALA A 132 -2.10 -26.92 10.80
CA ALA A 132 -2.65 -27.22 12.13
C ALA A 132 -3.83 -28.21 12.04
N ILE A 133 -4.72 -28.04 11.06
CA ILE A 133 -5.83 -28.99 10.79
C ILE A 133 -5.28 -30.36 10.42
N GLN A 134 -4.29 -30.42 9.51
CA GLN A 134 -3.70 -31.67 9.05
C GLN A 134 -2.96 -32.42 10.18
N ARG A 135 -2.23 -31.71 11.03
CA ARG A 135 -1.55 -32.30 12.20
C ARG A 135 -2.56 -32.90 13.17
N ASN A 136 -3.65 -32.20 13.46
CA ASN A 136 -4.71 -32.71 14.34
C ASN A 136 -5.44 -33.94 13.77
N LYS A 137 -5.48 -34.10 12.44
CA LYS A 137 -6.03 -35.30 11.80
C LYS A 137 -5.16 -36.55 12.05
N LEU A 138 -3.85 -36.42 11.91
CA LEU A 138 -2.88 -37.52 12.10
C LEU A 138 -2.88 -38.06 13.53
N ASP A 139 -3.09 -37.20 14.53
CA ASP A 139 -3.15 -37.60 15.94
C ASP A 139 -4.43 -38.39 16.29
N GLN A 140 -5.51 -38.20 15.51
CA GLN A 140 -6.82 -38.81 15.76
C GLN A 140 -7.02 -40.18 15.09
N GLU A 141 -6.25 -40.51 14.04
CA GLU A 141 -6.33 -41.81 13.35
C GLU A 141 -6.02 -43.03 14.25
N LYS A 142 -5.46 -42.81 15.45
CA LYS A 142 -5.12 -43.87 16.41
C LYS A 142 -6.27 -44.29 17.34
N ILE A 143 -7.45 -43.66 17.25
CA ILE A 143 -8.56 -43.88 18.20
C ILE A 143 -9.81 -44.35 17.43
N ASN A 144 -10.14 -45.64 17.51
CA ASN A 144 -11.36 -46.22 16.92
C ASN A 144 -12.58 -45.91 17.81
N ASN A 145 -13.30 -44.83 17.53
CA ASN A 145 -14.60 -44.51 18.12
C ASN A 145 -15.45 -43.67 17.14
N ASP A 146 -16.78 -43.82 17.14
CA ASP A 146 -17.70 -43.07 16.25
C ASP A 146 -17.59 -41.53 16.40
N ILE A 147 -17.24 -41.07 17.62
CA ILE A 147 -16.98 -39.64 17.91
C ILE A 147 -15.76 -39.12 17.13
N VAL A 148 -14.79 -40.00 16.83
CA VAL A 148 -13.58 -39.65 16.08
C VAL A 148 -13.89 -39.49 14.60
N GLN A 149 -14.77 -40.33 14.03
CA GLN A 149 -15.23 -40.16 12.64
C GLN A 149 -15.92 -38.81 12.42
N GLN A 150 -16.84 -38.41 13.30
CA GLN A 150 -17.50 -37.10 13.20
C GLN A 150 -16.52 -35.92 13.29
N ARG A 151 -15.46 -36.03 14.11
CA ARG A 151 -14.41 -35.00 14.18
C ARG A 151 -13.55 -34.98 12.93
N GLN A 152 -13.22 -36.13 12.36
CA GLN A 152 -12.46 -36.23 11.11
C GLN A 152 -13.24 -35.62 9.93
N GLU A 153 -14.55 -35.88 9.84
CA GLU A 153 -15.42 -35.25 8.85
C GLU A 153 -15.42 -33.72 9.00
N LYS A 154 -15.61 -33.22 10.24
CA LYS A 154 -15.56 -31.78 10.51
C LYS A 154 -14.22 -31.16 10.12
N GLN A 155 -13.10 -31.82 10.43
CA GLN A 155 -11.76 -31.36 10.05
C GLN A 155 -11.55 -31.37 8.54
N ALA A 156 -12.07 -32.39 7.83
CA ALA A 156 -12.02 -32.44 6.37
C ALA A 156 -12.79 -31.26 5.75
N THR A 157 -13.98 -30.94 6.27
CA THR A 157 -14.76 -29.76 5.85
C THR A 157 -13.99 -28.47 6.08
N LEU A 158 -13.45 -28.27 7.29
CA LEU A 158 -12.64 -27.08 7.61
C LEU A 158 -11.42 -26.95 6.69
N TYR A 159 -10.73 -28.06 6.39
CA TYR A 159 -9.60 -28.03 5.46
C TYR A 159 -10.02 -27.60 4.05
N GLN A 160 -11.16 -28.11 3.55
CA GLN A 160 -11.69 -27.70 2.25
C GLN A 160 -12.10 -26.22 2.23
N GLU A 161 -12.70 -25.71 3.31
CA GLU A 161 -13.02 -24.29 3.45
C GLU A 161 -11.77 -23.42 3.40
N GLN A 162 -10.71 -23.80 4.12
CA GLN A 162 -9.43 -23.07 4.09
C GLN A 162 -8.79 -23.10 2.69
N LYS A 163 -8.82 -24.25 2.02
CA LYS A 163 -8.34 -24.37 0.63
C LYS A 163 -9.12 -23.48 -0.33
N LEU A 164 -10.44 -23.39 -0.18
CA LEU A 164 -11.28 -22.52 -1.00
C LEU A 164 -10.96 -21.04 -0.74
N ARG A 165 -10.79 -20.64 0.53
CA ARG A 165 -10.35 -19.28 0.89
C ARG A 165 -9.00 -18.94 0.27
N LEU A 166 -8.03 -19.85 0.34
CA LEU A 166 -6.71 -19.69 -0.28
C LEU A 166 -6.84 -19.46 -1.80
N ASN A 167 -7.63 -20.28 -2.49
CA ASN A 167 -7.84 -20.14 -3.93
C ASN A 167 -8.51 -18.81 -4.29
N ASN A 168 -9.47 -18.34 -3.49
CA ASN A 168 -10.12 -17.04 -3.71
C ASN A 168 -9.11 -15.89 -3.61
N LEU A 169 -8.23 -15.91 -2.60
CA LEU A 169 -7.18 -14.90 -2.46
C LEU A 169 -6.20 -14.94 -3.64
N LEU A 170 -5.86 -16.13 -4.13
CA LEU A 170 -4.97 -16.29 -5.30
C LEU A 170 -5.62 -15.71 -6.57
N GLU A 171 -6.92 -15.92 -6.76
CA GLU A 171 -7.66 -15.35 -7.88
C GLU A 171 -7.77 -13.83 -7.77
N GLU A 172 -8.06 -13.32 -6.57
CA GLU A 172 -8.12 -11.88 -6.32
C GLU A 172 -6.78 -11.20 -6.62
N ASN A 173 -5.67 -11.78 -6.15
CA ASN A 173 -4.34 -11.26 -6.47
C ASN A 173 -4.07 -11.22 -7.96
N ARG A 174 -4.47 -12.25 -8.73
CA ARG A 174 -4.35 -12.22 -10.20
C ARG A 174 -5.12 -11.05 -10.81
N LYS A 175 -6.33 -10.75 -10.32
CA LYS A 175 -7.12 -9.59 -10.78
C LYS A 175 -6.41 -8.27 -10.46
N LEU A 176 -5.87 -8.12 -9.26
CA LEU A 176 -5.09 -6.94 -8.86
C LEU A 176 -3.82 -6.78 -9.71
N PHE A 177 -3.11 -7.88 -9.99
CA PHE A 177 -1.91 -7.88 -10.82
C PHE A 177 -2.21 -7.45 -12.25
N ASN A 178 -3.24 -8.03 -12.87
CA ASN A 178 -3.65 -7.66 -14.23
C ASN A 178 -3.99 -6.17 -14.29
N ALA A 179 -4.77 -5.67 -13.34
CA ALA A 179 -5.16 -4.27 -13.33
C ALA A 179 -3.96 -3.32 -13.09
N LEU A 180 -3.01 -3.72 -12.23
CA LEU A 180 -1.75 -2.98 -12.04
C LEU A 180 -0.89 -2.96 -13.31
N MET A 181 -0.80 -4.07 -14.03
CA MET A 181 -0.05 -4.16 -15.29
C MET A 181 -0.70 -3.35 -16.40
N GLU A 182 -2.02 -3.46 -16.58
CA GLU A 182 -2.79 -2.64 -17.53
C GLU A 182 -2.57 -1.16 -17.26
N THR A 183 -2.68 -0.75 -16.00
CA THR A 183 -2.42 0.65 -15.63
C THR A 183 -0.96 1.05 -15.85
N ALA A 184 0.01 0.14 -15.64
CA ALA A 184 1.42 0.41 -15.94
C ALA A 184 1.62 0.70 -17.43
N VAL A 185 1.00 -0.11 -18.30
CA VAL A 185 1.07 0.06 -19.76
C VAL A 185 0.38 1.35 -20.18
N GLU A 186 -0.79 1.66 -19.64
CA GLU A 186 -1.50 2.92 -19.90
C GLU A 186 -0.63 4.12 -19.50
N VAL A 187 0.02 4.08 -18.33
CA VAL A 187 0.95 5.12 -17.87
C VAL A 187 2.18 5.24 -18.78
N ALA A 188 2.73 4.11 -19.26
CA ALA A 188 3.85 4.10 -20.19
C ALA A 188 3.49 4.76 -21.53
N ASN A 189 2.26 4.54 -22.01
CA ASN A 189 1.79 4.99 -23.31
C ASN A 189 1.17 6.41 -23.32
N ILE A 190 1.29 7.17 -22.22
CA ILE A 190 0.76 8.54 -22.14
C ILE A 190 1.55 9.48 -23.07
N GLU A 191 1.43 9.44 -24.40
CA GLU A 191 2.12 10.39 -25.30
C GLU A 191 1.71 11.84 -25.00
N SER A 192 0.41 12.11 -24.88
CA SER A 192 -0.17 13.38 -24.43
C SER A 192 -1.62 13.16 -23.98
N PHE A 193 -1.85 12.85 -22.70
CA PHE A 193 -3.23 12.69 -22.26
C PHE A 193 -3.92 14.07 -22.17
N ASN A 194 -5.04 14.19 -22.87
CA ASN A 194 -6.12 15.08 -22.48
C ASN A 194 -6.47 14.77 -21.00
N ASP A 195 -6.79 15.78 -20.19
CA ASP A 195 -7.01 15.62 -18.74
C ASP A 195 -8.00 14.50 -18.38
N PHE A 196 -8.90 14.16 -19.30
CA PHE A 196 -9.93 13.15 -19.17
C PHE A 196 -9.41 11.71 -18.99
N GLU A 197 -8.51 11.24 -19.86
CA GLU A 197 -7.98 9.86 -19.76
C GLU A 197 -7.11 9.69 -18.49
N ARG A 198 -6.56 10.80 -17.96
CA ARG A 198 -5.75 10.79 -16.72
C ARG A 198 -6.63 10.55 -15.51
N LEU A 199 -7.79 11.21 -15.52
CA LEU A 199 -8.81 11.05 -14.50
C LEU A 199 -9.40 9.65 -14.53
N ASP A 200 -9.63 9.05 -15.72
CA ASP A 200 -10.15 7.68 -15.82
C ASP A 200 -9.19 6.63 -15.24
N THR A 201 -7.90 6.69 -15.63
CA THR A 201 -6.88 5.76 -15.11
C THR A 201 -6.69 5.88 -13.60
N LEU A 202 -6.66 7.10 -13.06
CA LEU A 202 -6.65 7.32 -11.62
C LEU A 202 -7.93 6.84 -10.93
N ALA A 203 -9.10 7.11 -11.51
CA ALA A 203 -10.38 6.65 -10.97
C ALA A 203 -10.45 5.13 -10.92
N ARG A 204 -9.90 4.43 -11.93
CA ARG A 204 -9.82 2.98 -11.97
C ARG A 204 -8.87 2.42 -10.89
N LEU A 205 -7.70 3.03 -10.68
CA LEU A 205 -6.82 2.62 -9.57
C LEU A 205 -7.46 2.85 -8.21
N VAL A 206 -8.16 3.97 -8.03
CA VAL A 206 -8.87 4.29 -6.79
C VAL A 206 -10.02 3.32 -6.56
N SER A 207 -10.80 2.98 -7.59
CA SER A 207 -11.90 2.01 -7.46
C SER A 207 -11.38 0.61 -7.15
N LEU A 208 -10.30 0.17 -7.79
CA LEU A 208 -9.62 -1.10 -7.48
C LEU A 208 -9.10 -1.11 -6.04
N ALA A 209 -8.47 -0.03 -5.62
CA ALA A 209 -8.02 0.14 -4.24
C ALA A 209 -9.18 0.10 -3.24
N GLU A 210 -10.32 0.70 -3.57
CA GLU A 210 -11.51 0.71 -2.72
C GLU A 210 -12.19 -0.66 -2.66
N ILE A 211 -12.28 -1.37 -3.79
CA ILE A 211 -12.75 -2.75 -3.85
C ILE A 211 -11.86 -3.64 -2.98
N ALA A 212 -10.55 -3.59 -3.18
CA ALA A 212 -9.59 -4.39 -2.42
C ALA A 212 -9.64 -4.07 -0.91
N LYS A 213 -9.84 -2.80 -0.55
CA LYS A 213 -10.03 -2.39 0.86
C LYS A 213 -11.33 -2.93 1.47
N LYS A 214 -12.43 -2.96 0.71
CA LYS A 214 -13.70 -3.53 1.15
C LYS A 214 -13.58 -5.05 1.33
N THR A 215 -12.91 -5.74 0.41
CA THR A 215 -12.66 -7.17 0.52
C THR A 215 -11.78 -7.52 1.71
N ALA A 216 -10.68 -6.79 1.92
CA ALA A 216 -9.81 -6.98 3.08
C ALA A 216 -10.55 -6.80 4.42
N LYS A 217 -11.56 -5.91 4.48
CA LYS A 217 -12.39 -5.74 5.67
C LYS A 217 -13.29 -6.96 5.93
N ILE A 218 -13.82 -7.60 4.89
CA ILE A 218 -14.67 -8.79 5.00
C ILE A 218 -13.89 -10.02 5.50
N HIS A 219 -12.57 -10.05 5.29
CA HIS A 219 -11.71 -11.14 5.77
C HIS A 219 -11.22 -10.98 7.22
N LEU A 220 -11.45 -9.82 7.85
CA LEU A 220 -11.09 -9.52 9.24
C LEU A 220 -12.26 -9.61 10.23
N ASP A 221 -13.49 -9.74 9.73
CA ASP A 221 -14.72 -10.00 10.49
C ASP A 221 -15.08 -11.50 10.46
#